data_AF-A0A7J7DT28-F1
#
_entry.id   AF-A0A7J7DT28-F1
#
_cell.length_a   1.000
_cell.length_b   1.000
_cell.length_c   1.000
_cell.angle_alpha   90.00
_cell.angle_beta   90.00
_cell.angle_gamma   90.00
#
_symmetry.space_group_name_H-M   'P 1'
#
loop_
_entity.id
_entity.type
_entity.pdbx_description
1 polymer ?
#
loop_
_entity_poly.entity_id
_entity_poly.type
_entity_poly.pdbx_seq_one_letter_code
_entity_poly.pdbx_strand_id
1 'polypeptide(L)'
;MSVLPSVQPFHAIAYPIDPLLALEISRKYAAHCSIIASRFALSPFNHLASVPVKQEGGSERLRVGYVSSDFGNHPLSHLMGSVFGMHDRENVEVFCYALSPNDGTEWRQRIQSEAEHFIEVSAMSSDMIAKLINEDKIQILVNLNGYTKGARNEIFAMQPAPIQVSYMGFPGTTGTTYIDYLERYPLGSIKVLIWLTTSKVCTNTIPYKQGSTPNDRVKSEGPPSRRHKKLRPHLLQEVQIRRTNRFGIEYRSDEILDKTN
;
A
#
# COMPACT_ATOMS: atom_id res chain seq x y z
N MET A 1 -28.73 -10.80 -6.71
CA MET A 1 -27.57 -9.89 -6.65
C MET A 1 -27.76 -8.96 -5.45
N SER A 2 -26.77 -8.81 -4.58
CA SER A 2 -26.86 -7.81 -3.51
C SER A 2 -26.84 -6.42 -4.13
N VAL A 3 -27.72 -5.54 -3.66
CA VAL A 3 -27.82 -4.16 -4.15
C VAL A 3 -26.56 -3.40 -3.73
N LEU A 4 -25.96 -2.67 -4.68
CA LEU A 4 -24.83 -1.80 -4.38
C LEU A 4 -25.30 -0.65 -3.47
N PRO A 5 -24.65 -0.39 -2.32
CA PRO A 5 -25.04 0.71 -1.45
C PRO A 5 -24.98 2.05 -2.19
N SER A 6 -25.96 2.93 -1.94
CA SER A 6 -26.01 4.27 -2.51
C SER A 6 -24.87 5.18 -2.05
N VAL A 7 -24.29 4.88 -0.89
CA VAL A 7 -23.13 5.59 -0.33
C VAL A 7 -21.85 4.86 -0.74
N GLN A 8 -20.92 5.58 -1.37
CA GLN A 8 -19.59 5.06 -1.70
C GLN A 8 -18.71 4.93 -0.44
N PRO A 9 -17.74 4.00 -0.42
CA PRO A 9 -16.89 3.78 0.75
C PRO A 9 -16.17 5.04 1.26
N PHE A 10 -15.70 5.92 0.35
CA PHE A 10 -15.05 7.18 0.75
C PHE A 10 -16.01 8.17 1.43
N HIS A 11 -17.22 8.32 0.91
CA HIS A 11 -18.23 9.17 1.55
C HIS A 11 -18.71 8.58 2.88
N ALA A 12 -18.73 7.25 3.00
CA ALA A 12 -19.08 6.55 4.24
C ALA A 12 -18.21 6.98 5.44
N ILE A 13 -16.95 7.37 5.21
CA ILE A 13 -16.00 7.82 6.25
C ILE A 13 -16.48 9.11 6.94
N ALA A 14 -17.24 9.96 6.25
CA ALA A 14 -17.74 11.20 6.80
C ALA A 14 -18.93 11.00 7.78
N TYR A 15 -19.52 9.81 7.79
CA TYR A 15 -20.67 9.50 8.66
C TYR A 15 -20.22 8.74 9.91
N PRO A 16 -20.90 8.95 11.06
CA PRO A 16 -20.64 8.20 12.29
C PRO A 16 -21.25 6.79 12.21
N ILE A 17 -20.82 5.99 11.22
CA ILE A 17 -21.30 4.63 11.02
C ILE A 17 -20.37 3.60 11.68
N ASP A 18 -20.95 2.46 12.05
CA ASP A 18 -20.21 1.34 12.64
C ASP A 18 -19.10 0.84 11.68
N PRO A 19 -17.88 0.56 12.17
CA PRO A 19 -16.79 0.07 11.32
C PRO A 19 -17.09 -1.23 10.57
N LEU A 20 -17.95 -2.13 11.11
CA LEU A 20 -18.35 -3.34 10.38
C LEU A 20 -19.28 -2.99 9.21
N LEU A 21 -20.17 -2.01 9.39
CA LEU A 21 -20.98 -1.48 8.30
C LEU A 21 -20.11 -0.82 7.22
N ALA A 22 -19.10 -0.04 7.59
CA ALA A 22 -18.14 0.53 6.64
C ALA A 22 -17.40 -0.57 5.83
N LEU A 23 -16.99 -1.66 6.50
CA LEU A 23 -16.41 -2.83 5.85
C LEU A 23 -17.40 -3.53 4.92
N GLU A 24 -18.67 -3.66 5.30
CA GLU A 24 -19.70 -4.26 4.45
C GLU A 24 -19.94 -3.42 3.19
N ILE A 25 -19.96 -2.09 3.32
CA ILE A 25 -20.05 -1.18 2.18
C ILE A 25 -18.86 -1.42 1.24
N SER A 26 -17.62 -1.41 1.76
CA SER A 26 -16.43 -1.71 0.97
C SER A 26 -16.49 -3.07 0.28
N ARG A 27 -16.95 -4.13 0.97
CA ARG A 27 -17.11 -5.49 0.39
C ARG A 27 -18.11 -5.53 -0.76
N LYS A 28 -19.23 -4.80 -0.67
CA LYS A 28 -20.22 -4.72 -1.76
C LYS A 28 -19.64 -4.03 -2.99
N TYR A 29 -18.86 -2.96 -2.80
CA TYR A 29 -18.15 -2.29 -3.89
C TYR A 29 -17.04 -3.18 -4.49
N ALA A 30 -16.30 -3.92 -3.67
CA ALA A 30 -15.32 -4.90 -4.11
C ALA A 30 -15.96 -5.98 -5.01
N ALA A 31 -17.06 -6.58 -4.55
CA ALA A 31 -17.80 -7.59 -5.31
C ALA A 31 -18.32 -7.03 -6.63
N HIS A 32 -18.79 -5.78 -6.63
CA HIS A 32 -19.21 -5.10 -7.85
C HIS A 32 -18.04 -4.89 -8.83
N CYS A 33 -16.85 -4.54 -8.35
CA CYS A 33 -15.65 -4.45 -9.19
C CYS A 33 -15.28 -5.80 -9.80
N SER A 34 -15.39 -6.90 -9.04
CA SER A 34 -15.19 -8.27 -9.57
C SER A 34 -16.21 -8.64 -10.65
N ILE A 35 -17.47 -8.20 -10.52
CA ILE A 35 -18.50 -8.39 -11.56
C ILE A 35 -18.17 -7.57 -12.82
N ILE A 36 -17.65 -6.36 -12.68
CA ILE A 36 -17.20 -5.57 -13.83
C ILE A 36 -16.00 -6.25 -14.50
N ALA A 37 -15.01 -6.68 -13.72
CA ALA A 37 -13.82 -7.37 -14.20
C ALA A 37 -14.18 -8.63 -15.01
N SER A 38 -15.13 -9.44 -14.52
CA SER A 38 -15.52 -10.68 -15.21
C SER A 38 -16.18 -10.44 -16.58
N ARG A 39 -16.75 -9.25 -16.82
CA ARG A 39 -17.35 -8.90 -18.13
C ARG A 39 -16.31 -8.73 -19.24
N PHE A 40 -15.05 -8.44 -18.88
CA PHE A 40 -13.97 -8.39 -19.86
C PHE A 40 -13.53 -9.79 -20.33
N ALA A 41 -14.00 -10.85 -19.65
CA ALA A 41 -13.77 -12.26 -20.03
C ALA A 41 -12.29 -12.60 -20.30
N LEU A 42 -11.37 -11.98 -19.53
CA LEU A 42 -9.95 -12.29 -19.62
C LEU A 42 -9.66 -13.65 -18.98
N SER A 43 -8.78 -14.42 -19.61
CA SER A 43 -8.14 -15.56 -18.95
C SER A 43 -7.33 -15.05 -17.74
N PRO A 44 -7.22 -15.84 -16.65
CA PRO A 44 -6.33 -15.52 -15.55
C PRO A 44 -4.91 -15.24 -16.06
N PHE A 45 -4.30 -14.18 -15.55
CA PHE A 45 -2.93 -13.84 -15.92
C PHE A 45 -1.95 -14.88 -15.38
N ASN A 46 -0.97 -15.24 -16.19
CA ASN A 46 0.13 -16.07 -15.71
C ASN A 46 1.16 -15.17 -15.02
N HIS A 47 1.28 -15.31 -13.71
CA HIS A 47 2.34 -14.63 -12.98
C HIS A 47 3.61 -15.48 -13.06
N LEU A 48 4.70 -14.88 -13.56
CA LEU A 48 6.01 -15.52 -13.47
C LEU A 48 6.27 -15.87 -12.00
N ALA A 49 6.64 -17.12 -11.74
CA ALA A 49 6.94 -17.60 -10.40
C ALA A 49 7.95 -16.64 -9.75
N SER A 50 7.63 -16.18 -8.53
CA SER A 50 8.39 -15.22 -7.71
C SER A 50 9.86 -15.18 -8.08
N VAL A 51 10.23 -14.26 -8.99
CA VAL A 51 11.64 -14.05 -9.33
C VAL A 51 12.31 -13.64 -8.02
N PRO A 52 13.31 -14.40 -7.54
CA PRO A 52 14.03 -13.99 -6.36
C PRO A 52 14.67 -12.63 -6.66
N VAL A 53 14.23 -11.60 -5.94
CA VAL A 53 14.86 -10.28 -5.96
C VAL A 53 16.32 -10.50 -5.55
N LYS A 54 17.25 -10.39 -6.51
CA LYS A 54 18.69 -10.64 -6.34
C LYS A 54 19.01 -11.82 -5.38
N GLN A 55 18.82 -13.06 -5.83
CA GLN A 55 19.72 -14.14 -5.35
C GLN A 55 21.12 -13.87 -5.93
N GLU A 56 22.18 -14.27 -5.26
CA GLU A 56 23.56 -14.18 -5.78
C GLU A 56 23.61 -14.76 -7.21
N GLY A 57 23.71 -13.88 -8.22
CA GLY A 57 23.71 -14.24 -9.64
C GLY A 57 22.48 -13.81 -10.47
N GLY A 58 21.41 -13.29 -9.87
CA GLY A 58 20.21 -12.79 -10.59
C GLY A 58 20.28 -11.30 -10.92
N SER A 59 20.11 -10.94 -12.21
CA SER A 59 20.27 -9.57 -12.73
C SER A 59 18.99 -8.71 -12.76
N GLU A 60 17.85 -9.18 -12.25
CA GLU A 60 16.57 -8.48 -12.45
C GLU A 60 16.16 -7.65 -11.22
N ARG A 61 15.80 -6.38 -11.48
CA ARG A 61 15.24 -5.44 -10.49
C ARG A 61 13.80 -5.79 -10.16
N LEU A 62 13.37 -5.47 -8.95
CA LEU A 62 11.98 -5.56 -8.52
C LEU A 62 11.13 -4.52 -9.28
N ARG A 63 10.15 -4.97 -10.06
CA ARG A 63 9.24 -4.11 -10.82
C ARG A 63 8.02 -3.72 -9.97
N VAL A 64 7.90 -2.43 -9.66
CA VAL A 64 6.80 -1.87 -8.85
C VAL A 64 5.98 -0.92 -9.71
N GLY A 65 4.67 -1.19 -9.79
CA GLY A 65 3.71 -0.35 -10.50
C GLY A 65 2.83 0.44 -9.54
N TYR A 66 2.72 1.75 -9.74
CA TYR A 66 1.81 2.64 -9.02
C TYR A 66 0.66 3.06 -9.94
N VAL A 67 -0.58 2.77 -9.54
CA VAL A 67 -1.77 3.16 -10.32
C VAL A 67 -2.49 4.28 -9.57
N SER A 68 -2.68 5.42 -10.26
CA SER A 68 -3.39 6.55 -9.67
C SER A 68 -4.07 7.44 -10.71
N SER A 69 -5.27 7.94 -10.40
CA SER A 69 -5.88 9.10 -11.08
C SER A 69 -5.31 10.45 -10.64
N ASP A 70 -4.45 10.45 -9.62
CA ASP A 70 -4.15 11.66 -8.86
C ASP A 70 -2.72 12.18 -9.10
N PHE A 71 -2.07 11.72 -10.18
CA PHE A 71 -0.79 12.24 -10.67
C PHE A 71 -1.01 13.60 -11.35
N GLY A 72 -0.97 14.68 -10.56
CA GLY A 72 -1.32 16.03 -10.96
C GLY A 72 -1.45 16.94 -9.73
N ASN A 73 -2.20 18.03 -9.83
CA ASN A 73 -2.46 18.91 -8.69
C ASN A 73 -3.49 18.30 -7.72
N HIS A 74 -3.05 17.33 -6.94
CA HIS A 74 -3.84 16.58 -5.95
C HIS A 74 -3.05 16.34 -4.66
N PRO A 75 -3.69 16.26 -3.47
CA PRO A 75 -3.01 16.01 -2.20
C PRO A 75 -2.06 14.79 -2.21
N LEU A 76 -2.40 13.73 -2.95
CA LEU A 76 -1.52 12.57 -3.12
C LEU A 76 -0.17 12.98 -3.71
N SER A 77 -0.18 13.74 -4.81
CA SER A 77 1.04 14.20 -5.48
C SER A 77 1.83 15.20 -4.64
N HIS A 78 1.16 16.01 -3.81
CA HIS A 78 1.85 16.91 -2.88
C HIS A 78 2.64 16.15 -1.80
N LEU A 79 2.11 14.99 -1.37
CA LEU A 79 2.72 14.15 -0.33
C LEU A 79 3.75 13.16 -0.88
N MET A 80 3.43 12.52 -2.01
CA MET A 80 4.21 11.42 -2.59
C MET A 80 5.02 11.80 -3.83
N GLY A 81 4.93 13.04 -4.32
CA GLY A 81 5.51 13.43 -5.62
C GLY A 81 6.97 13.05 -5.80
N SER A 82 7.79 13.16 -4.74
CA SER A 82 9.21 12.79 -4.76
C SER A 82 9.48 11.28 -4.61
N VAL A 83 8.53 10.51 -4.07
CA VAL A 83 8.75 9.11 -3.69
C VAL A 83 9.08 8.26 -4.92
N PHE A 84 8.40 8.52 -6.04
CA PHE A 84 8.57 7.76 -7.27
C PHE A 84 10.00 7.86 -7.84
N GLY A 85 10.67 8.99 -7.66
CA GLY A 85 12.06 9.19 -8.08
C GLY A 85 13.12 8.76 -7.06
N MET A 86 12.73 8.54 -5.80
CA MET A 86 13.66 8.24 -4.69
C MET A 86 13.94 6.74 -4.49
N HIS A 87 13.35 5.87 -5.31
CA HIS A 87 13.65 4.45 -5.27
C HIS A 87 15.11 4.16 -5.66
N ASP A 88 15.71 3.17 -5.01
CA ASP A 88 17.02 2.64 -5.39
C ASP A 88 16.94 1.96 -6.77
N ARG A 89 17.36 2.68 -7.80
CA ARG A 89 17.29 2.25 -9.20
C ARG A 89 18.15 1.02 -9.52
N GLU A 90 19.09 0.63 -8.65
CA GLU A 90 19.86 -0.61 -8.81
C GLU A 90 19.06 -1.86 -8.42
N ASN A 91 17.98 -1.67 -7.69
CA ASN A 91 17.20 -2.76 -7.08
C ASN A 91 15.71 -2.70 -7.44
N VAL A 92 15.18 -1.52 -7.77
CA VAL A 92 13.76 -1.29 -8.06
C VAL A 92 13.60 -0.57 -9.40
N GLU A 93 12.69 -1.07 -10.22
CA GLU A 93 12.22 -0.43 -11.45
C GLU A 93 10.79 0.07 -11.23
N VAL A 94 10.58 1.38 -11.39
CA VAL A 94 9.33 2.04 -11.03
C VAL A 94 8.49 2.37 -12.25
N PHE A 95 7.23 1.97 -12.22
CA PHE A 95 6.20 2.29 -13.21
C PHE A 95 5.08 3.10 -12.57
N CYS A 96 4.67 4.18 -13.23
CA CYS A 96 3.52 5.00 -12.83
C CYS A 96 2.46 4.96 -13.93
N TYR A 97 1.30 4.37 -13.64
CA TYR A 97 0.15 4.29 -14.55
C TYR A 97 -0.87 5.36 -14.19
N ALA A 98 -0.91 6.42 -15.00
CA ALA A 98 -1.80 7.55 -14.77
C ALA A 98 -3.19 7.30 -15.36
N LEU A 99 -4.20 7.22 -14.49
CA LEU A 99 -5.60 7.08 -14.87
C LEU A 99 -6.24 8.42 -15.30
N SER A 100 -5.50 9.52 -15.17
CA SER A 100 -5.95 10.88 -15.54
C SER A 100 -5.09 11.47 -16.66
N PRO A 101 -5.71 12.28 -17.54
CA PRO A 101 -4.98 13.07 -18.53
C PRO A 101 -3.99 14.02 -17.86
N ASN A 102 -2.94 14.40 -18.58
CA ASN A 102 -2.02 15.44 -18.15
C ASN A 102 -2.76 16.77 -17.89
N ASP A 103 -2.67 17.30 -16.67
CA ASP A 103 -3.30 18.56 -16.25
C ASP A 103 -2.38 19.78 -16.47
N GLY A 104 -1.16 19.57 -16.99
CA GLY A 104 -0.18 20.62 -17.27
C GLY A 104 0.53 21.18 -16.02
N THR A 105 0.27 20.62 -14.83
CA THR A 105 0.76 21.17 -13.57
C THR A 105 2.22 20.78 -13.29
N GLU A 106 2.90 21.54 -12.45
CA GLU A 106 4.28 21.24 -12.02
C GLU A 106 4.38 19.85 -11.36
N TRP A 107 3.33 19.42 -10.66
CA TRP A 107 3.26 18.12 -10.00
C TRP A 107 3.29 16.97 -11.00
N ARG A 108 2.49 17.06 -12.06
CA ARG A 108 2.47 16.06 -13.14
C ARG A 108 3.81 16.02 -13.86
N GLN A 109 4.37 17.18 -14.20
CA GLN A 109 5.68 17.29 -14.86
C GLN A 109 6.79 16.69 -14.00
N ARG A 110 6.79 16.98 -12.71
CA ARG A 110 7.78 16.45 -11.76
C ARG A 110 7.73 14.93 -11.69
N ILE A 111 6.55 14.34 -11.46
CA ILE A 111 6.40 12.88 -11.38
C ILE A 111 6.81 12.23 -12.71
N GLN A 112 6.44 12.81 -13.86
CA GLN A 112 6.86 12.34 -15.18
C GLN A 112 8.37 12.37 -15.37
N SER A 113 9.06 13.37 -14.82
CA SER A 113 10.52 13.50 -14.94
C SER A 113 11.30 12.61 -13.96
N GLU A 114 10.72 12.31 -12.80
CA GLU A 114 11.40 11.59 -11.71
C GLU A 114 11.16 10.07 -11.75
N ALA A 115 9.95 9.65 -12.13
CA ALA A 115 9.62 8.24 -12.32
C ALA A 115 10.40 7.65 -13.51
N GLU A 116 10.85 6.40 -13.39
CA GLU A 116 11.58 5.75 -14.48
C GLU A 116 10.68 5.47 -15.69
N HIS A 117 9.47 4.98 -15.45
CA HIS A 117 8.45 4.80 -16.47
C HIS A 117 7.16 5.50 -16.04
N PHE A 118 6.73 6.48 -16.84
CA PHE A 118 5.44 7.15 -16.64
C PHE A 118 4.55 6.90 -17.85
N ILE A 119 3.42 6.23 -17.63
CA ILE A 119 2.53 5.77 -18.68
C ILE A 119 1.15 6.36 -18.44
N GLU A 120 0.71 7.22 -19.35
CA GLU A 120 -0.66 7.71 -19.32
C GLU A 120 -1.60 6.67 -19.94
N VAL A 121 -2.53 6.17 -19.14
CA VAL A 121 -3.50 5.14 -19.54
C VAL A 121 -4.95 5.63 -19.44
N SER A 122 -5.13 6.95 -19.31
CA SER A 122 -6.42 7.61 -19.09
C SER A 122 -7.47 7.26 -20.15
N ALA A 123 -7.05 7.11 -21.41
CA ALA A 123 -7.90 6.77 -22.55
C ALA A 123 -8.10 5.26 -22.78
N MET A 124 -7.41 4.40 -22.03
CA MET A 124 -7.47 2.95 -22.21
C MET A 124 -8.63 2.33 -21.41
N SER A 125 -9.23 1.25 -21.92
CA SER A 125 -10.18 0.41 -21.17
C SER A 125 -9.45 -0.41 -20.10
N SER A 126 -10.18 -0.88 -19.07
CA SER A 126 -9.54 -1.43 -17.87
C SER A 126 -8.82 -2.74 -18.15
N ASP A 127 -9.32 -3.53 -19.11
CA ASP A 127 -8.70 -4.77 -19.58
C ASP A 127 -7.39 -4.51 -20.33
N MET A 128 -7.31 -3.45 -21.13
CA MET A 128 -6.07 -3.05 -21.81
C MET A 128 -5.01 -2.63 -20.79
N ILE A 129 -5.41 -1.90 -19.74
CA ILE A 129 -4.49 -1.49 -18.66
C ILE A 129 -3.99 -2.73 -17.90
N ALA A 130 -4.88 -3.67 -17.57
CA ALA A 130 -4.48 -4.90 -16.88
C ALA A 130 -3.51 -5.74 -17.72
N LYS A 131 -3.75 -5.88 -19.03
CA LYS A 131 -2.83 -6.55 -19.95
C LYS A 131 -1.47 -5.86 -19.99
N LEU A 132 -1.45 -4.53 -20.14
CA LEU A 132 -0.22 -3.74 -20.14
C LEU A 132 0.59 -3.95 -18.85
N ILE A 133 -0.05 -3.86 -17.68
CA ILE A 133 0.59 -4.11 -16.38
C ILE A 133 1.21 -5.52 -16.32
N ASN A 134 0.53 -6.53 -16.88
CA ASN A 134 1.05 -7.89 -16.91
C ASN A 134 2.20 -8.06 -17.91
N GLU A 135 2.11 -7.43 -19.09
CA GLU A 135 3.16 -7.40 -20.13
C GLU A 135 4.43 -6.70 -19.62
N ASP A 136 4.27 -5.64 -18.83
CA ASP A 136 5.34 -4.93 -18.13
C ASP A 136 5.95 -5.75 -16.98
N LYS A 137 5.39 -6.94 -16.70
CA LYS A 137 5.82 -7.89 -15.67
C LYS A 137 5.88 -7.26 -14.27
N ILE A 138 4.91 -6.42 -13.95
CA ILE A 138 4.82 -5.80 -12.62
C ILE A 138 4.66 -6.89 -11.55
N GLN A 139 5.55 -6.87 -10.56
CA GLN A 139 5.56 -7.85 -9.47
C GLN A 139 4.75 -7.35 -8.27
N ILE A 140 4.83 -6.04 -7.98
CA ILE A 140 4.02 -5.39 -6.94
C ILE A 140 3.23 -4.26 -7.57
N LEU A 141 1.90 -4.36 -7.54
CA LEU A 141 1.00 -3.32 -8.02
C LEU A 141 0.36 -2.58 -6.85
N VAL A 142 0.59 -1.28 -6.78
CA VAL A 142 0.15 -0.39 -5.71
C VAL A 142 -1.05 0.43 -6.18
N ASN A 143 -2.19 0.23 -5.53
CA ASN A 143 -3.39 1.04 -5.64
C ASN A 143 -3.26 2.29 -4.77
N LEU A 144 -3.14 3.45 -5.41
CA LEU A 144 -3.05 4.76 -4.74
C LEU A 144 -4.37 5.54 -4.74
N ASN A 145 -5.48 4.95 -5.18
CA ASN A 145 -6.79 5.60 -5.13
C ASN A 145 -7.71 4.97 -4.08
N GLY A 146 -7.73 3.64 -3.97
CA GLY A 146 -8.77 2.92 -3.24
C GLY A 146 -10.17 3.28 -3.77
N TYR A 147 -11.08 3.75 -2.91
CA TYR A 147 -12.45 4.12 -3.31
C TYR A 147 -12.68 5.61 -3.52
N THR A 148 -11.64 6.36 -3.92
CA THR A 148 -11.76 7.77 -4.28
C THR A 148 -12.22 7.97 -5.73
N LYS A 149 -12.49 9.23 -6.10
CA LYS A 149 -12.90 9.62 -7.46
C LYS A 149 -11.80 9.25 -8.45
N GLY A 150 -12.19 8.67 -9.60
CA GLY A 150 -11.25 8.30 -10.66
C GLY A 150 -10.61 6.91 -10.49
N ALA A 151 -10.86 6.24 -9.36
CA ALA A 151 -10.38 4.88 -9.13
C ALA A 151 -10.96 3.89 -10.14
N ARG A 152 -10.12 2.96 -10.60
CA ARG A 152 -10.48 1.85 -11.50
C ARG A 152 -10.12 0.51 -10.87
N ASN A 153 -10.81 0.19 -9.77
CA ASN A 153 -10.50 -0.98 -8.94
C ASN A 153 -10.76 -2.32 -9.64
N GLU A 154 -11.52 -2.33 -10.73
CA GLU A 154 -11.69 -3.50 -11.58
C GLU A 154 -10.38 -3.96 -12.24
N ILE A 155 -9.39 -3.06 -12.43
CA ILE A 155 -8.03 -3.42 -12.88
C ILE A 155 -7.40 -4.39 -11.87
N PHE A 156 -7.47 -4.06 -10.58
CA PHE A 156 -6.95 -4.91 -9.51
C PHE A 156 -7.79 -6.18 -9.34
N ALA A 157 -9.10 -6.13 -9.59
CA ALA A 157 -9.95 -7.31 -9.55
C ALA A 157 -9.62 -8.32 -10.67
N MET A 158 -9.02 -7.88 -11.78
CA MET A 158 -8.49 -8.77 -12.83
C MET A 158 -7.13 -9.38 -12.47
N GLN A 159 -6.50 -8.93 -11.37
CA GLN A 159 -5.24 -9.46 -10.84
C GLN A 159 -4.11 -9.56 -11.89
N PRO A 160 -3.67 -8.45 -12.51
CA PRO A 160 -2.57 -8.46 -13.49
C PRO A 160 -1.17 -8.68 -12.89
N ALA A 161 -1.01 -8.44 -11.57
CA ALA A 161 0.24 -8.62 -10.84
C ALA A 161 0.07 -9.63 -9.69
N PRO A 162 1.13 -10.40 -9.32
CA PRO A 162 1.04 -11.44 -8.29
C PRO A 162 0.87 -10.89 -6.88
N ILE A 163 1.32 -9.65 -6.61
CA ILE A 163 1.14 -8.97 -5.33
C ILE A 163 0.48 -7.63 -5.60
N GLN A 164 -0.63 -7.37 -4.91
CA GLN A 164 -1.38 -6.12 -5.02
C GLN A 164 -1.56 -5.47 -3.64
N VAL A 165 -1.30 -4.17 -3.56
CA VAL A 165 -1.25 -3.41 -2.30
C VAL A 165 -2.15 -2.19 -2.40
N SER A 166 -2.91 -1.87 -1.35
CA SER A 166 -3.58 -0.57 -1.20
C SER A 166 -2.78 0.33 -0.27
N TYR A 167 -2.43 1.53 -0.74
CA TYR A 167 -1.54 2.45 -0.03
C TYR A 167 -2.00 3.91 -0.17
N MET A 168 -1.99 4.66 0.95
CA MET A 168 -2.27 6.11 1.08
C MET A 168 -3.58 6.71 0.53
N GLY A 169 -4.05 6.33 -0.65
CA GLY A 169 -5.14 7.01 -1.37
C GLY A 169 -6.50 6.98 -0.68
N PHE A 170 -6.75 5.94 0.10
CA PHE A 170 -8.04 5.72 0.76
C PHE A 170 -7.82 5.34 2.22
N PRO A 171 -8.29 6.18 3.18
CA PRO A 171 -8.08 5.95 4.60
C PRO A 171 -9.10 4.93 5.17
N GLY A 172 -9.15 3.74 4.56
CA GLY A 172 -10.08 2.68 4.93
C GLY A 172 -9.73 1.34 4.29
N THR A 173 -10.46 0.30 4.70
CA THR A 173 -10.30 -1.03 4.07
C THR A 173 -10.98 -1.07 2.71
N THR A 174 -10.29 -1.63 1.71
CA THR A 174 -10.87 -1.90 0.40
C THR A 174 -11.90 -3.04 0.47
N GLY A 175 -11.88 -3.89 1.50
CA GLY A 175 -12.85 -4.99 1.66
C GLY A 175 -12.77 -6.06 0.56
N THR A 176 -11.70 -6.07 -0.23
CA THR A 176 -11.49 -6.93 -1.39
C THR A 176 -10.74 -8.20 -1.02
N THR A 177 -10.90 -9.29 -1.79
CA THR A 177 -10.05 -10.48 -1.70
C THR A 177 -8.85 -10.45 -2.65
N TYR A 178 -8.81 -9.50 -3.58
CA TYR A 178 -7.78 -9.38 -4.61
C TYR A 178 -6.68 -8.37 -4.26
N ILE A 179 -6.76 -7.67 -3.14
CA ILE A 179 -5.67 -6.85 -2.60
C ILE A 179 -5.09 -7.58 -1.40
N ASP A 180 -3.81 -7.92 -1.47
CA ASP A 180 -3.11 -8.75 -0.50
C ASP A 180 -2.74 -7.97 0.77
N TYR A 181 -2.43 -6.68 0.61
CA TYR A 181 -1.95 -5.84 1.72
C TYR A 181 -2.64 -4.47 1.76
N LEU A 182 -2.91 -4.01 2.98
CA LEU A 182 -3.45 -2.69 3.27
C LEU A 182 -2.53 -1.97 4.27
N GLU A 183 -2.25 -0.70 4.02
CA GLU A 183 -1.58 0.15 4.99
C GLU A 183 -2.42 0.37 6.26
N ARG A 184 -1.85 0.05 7.43
CA ARG A 184 -2.44 0.34 8.75
C ARG A 184 -1.53 1.35 9.49
N TYR A 185 -2.11 2.47 9.94
CA TYR A 185 -1.48 3.60 10.66
C TYR A 185 -0.50 3.22 11.81
N PRO A 186 0.27 4.18 12.36
CA PRO A 186 1.30 5.02 11.74
C PRO A 186 2.72 4.41 11.89
N LEU A 187 2.88 3.33 12.67
CA LEU A 187 4.16 2.61 12.81
C LEU A 187 4.43 1.64 11.64
N GLY A 188 3.38 1.26 10.89
CA GLY A 188 3.47 0.43 9.69
C GLY A 188 3.82 1.22 8.43
N SER A 189 3.36 2.46 8.33
CA SER A 189 3.54 3.37 7.18
C SER A 189 5.01 3.61 6.83
N ILE A 190 5.84 3.84 7.85
CA ILE A 190 7.28 4.02 7.68
C ILE A 190 7.94 2.70 7.23
N LYS A 191 7.44 1.54 7.67
CA LYS A 191 8.00 0.24 7.27
C LYS A 191 7.65 -0.14 5.84
N VAL A 192 6.43 0.12 5.36
CA VAL A 192 6.04 -0.15 3.96
C VAL A 192 6.77 0.80 3.01
N LEU A 193 6.87 2.08 3.36
CA LEU A 193 7.64 3.05 2.57
C LEU A 193 9.14 2.69 2.56
N ILE A 194 9.73 2.33 3.71
CA ILE A 194 11.11 1.81 3.78
C ILE A 194 11.25 0.47 3.04
N TRP A 195 10.24 -0.40 3.05
CA TRP A 195 10.27 -1.67 2.33
C TRP A 195 10.19 -1.49 0.81
N LEU A 196 9.41 -0.50 0.34
CA LEU A 196 9.34 -0.13 -1.06
C LEU A 196 10.58 0.64 -1.53
N THR A 197 11.20 1.46 -0.66
CA THR A 197 12.34 2.34 -1.02
C THR A 197 13.71 1.78 -0.66
N THR A 198 13.80 0.82 0.26
CA THR A 198 15.04 0.14 0.63
C THR A 198 14.87 -1.34 0.34
N SER A 199 15.78 -1.93 -0.42
CA SER A 199 15.80 -3.32 -0.92
C SER A 199 15.83 -4.42 0.16
N LYS A 200 15.44 -4.11 1.40
CA LYS A 200 15.39 -5.03 2.54
C LYS A 200 14.02 -5.70 2.60
N VAL A 201 13.97 -6.92 2.07
CA VAL A 201 12.89 -7.88 2.32
C VAL A 201 12.88 -8.20 3.82
N CYS A 202 11.97 -7.58 4.59
CA CYS A 202 11.74 -7.97 5.98
C CYS A 202 10.74 -9.13 6.02
N THR A 203 11.20 -10.30 6.43
CA THR A 203 10.47 -11.56 6.61
C THR A 203 9.43 -11.57 7.75
N ASN A 204 8.92 -10.41 8.16
CA ASN A 204 7.88 -10.33 9.19
C ASN A 204 6.59 -9.72 8.61
N THR A 205 5.94 -10.51 7.76
CA THR A 205 4.60 -10.27 7.25
C THR A 205 3.58 -10.84 8.24
N ILE A 206 2.63 -10.01 8.69
CA ILE A 206 1.45 -10.49 9.41
C ILE A 206 0.33 -10.65 8.38
N PRO A 207 -0.09 -11.87 8.02
CA PRO A 207 -1.21 -12.07 7.12
C PRO A 207 -2.50 -11.54 7.74
N TYR A 208 -3.41 -11.02 6.91
CA TYR A 208 -4.77 -10.71 7.32
C TYR A 208 -5.48 -12.00 7.76
N LYS A 209 -5.55 -12.25 9.07
CA LYS A 209 -6.36 -13.34 9.63
C LYS A 209 -7.77 -12.83 9.95
N GLN A 210 -8.76 -13.49 9.36
CA GLN A 210 -10.16 -13.35 9.74
C GLN A 210 -10.36 -13.83 11.19
N GLY A 211 -10.90 -12.93 12.03
CA GLY A 211 -11.71 -13.24 13.21
C GLY A 211 -11.03 -13.95 14.40
N SER A 212 -10.84 -13.20 15.49
CA SER A 212 -11.19 -13.69 16.83
C SER A 212 -11.55 -12.50 17.73
N THR A 213 -12.75 -12.54 18.29
CA THR A 213 -13.24 -11.60 19.31
C THR A 213 -12.46 -11.76 20.61
N PRO A 214 -12.24 -10.67 21.36
CA PRO A 214 -12.23 -10.79 22.81
C PRO A 214 -13.36 -9.97 23.42
N ASN A 215 -14.27 -10.71 24.06
CA ASN A 215 -15.22 -10.19 25.02
C ASN A 215 -14.49 -9.75 26.32
N ASP A 216 -15.08 -8.77 26.99
CA ASP A 216 -14.90 -8.37 28.40
C ASP A 216 -13.51 -8.04 28.96
N ARG A 217 -13.31 -6.73 29.22
CA ARG A 217 -12.97 -6.22 30.57
C ARG A 217 -13.16 -4.70 30.63
N VAL A 218 -14.26 -4.31 31.27
CA VAL A 218 -14.49 -2.97 31.82
C VAL A 218 -13.41 -2.67 32.87
N LYS A 219 -12.70 -1.55 32.72
CA LYS A 219 -12.22 -0.75 33.86
C LYS A 219 -12.34 0.74 33.54
N SER A 220 -13.07 1.41 34.42
CA SER A 220 -13.39 2.82 34.50
C SER A 220 -12.21 3.66 34.99
N GLU A 221 -11.90 4.77 34.32
CA GLU A 221 -11.27 5.95 34.94
C GLU A 221 -11.84 7.24 34.31
N GLY A 222 -12.21 8.21 35.16
CA GLY A 222 -13.00 9.41 34.83
C GLY A 222 -12.21 10.55 34.16
N PRO A 223 -12.89 11.65 33.77
CA PRO A 223 -12.30 12.65 32.89
C PRO A 223 -11.58 13.76 33.67
N PRO A 224 -10.51 14.37 33.13
CA PRO A 224 -10.11 15.70 33.53
C PRO A 224 -10.50 16.77 32.49
N SER A 225 -10.76 17.94 33.06
CA SER A 225 -11.40 19.14 32.54
C SER A 225 -10.66 19.92 31.45
N ARG A 226 -11.43 20.62 30.60
CA ARG A 226 -10.99 21.66 29.64
C ARG A 226 -10.44 22.91 30.34
N ARG A 227 -9.25 23.40 29.91
CA ARG A 227 -8.90 24.84 29.88
C ARG A 227 -7.99 25.16 28.67
N HIS A 228 -8.22 26.33 28.09
CA HIS A 228 -7.67 26.82 26.81
C HIS A 228 -6.31 27.57 26.94
N LYS A 229 -5.55 27.51 25.82
CA LYS A 229 -4.58 28.49 25.25
C LYS A 229 -3.19 28.68 25.90
N LYS A 230 -2.12 28.33 25.14
CA LYS A 230 -1.20 29.28 24.44
C LYS A 230 -0.12 28.54 23.63
N LEU A 231 0.04 28.93 22.36
CA LEU A 231 1.18 28.58 21.50
C LEU A 231 2.42 29.39 21.90
N ARG A 232 3.59 28.74 21.99
CA ARG A 232 4.93 29.33 21.76
C ARG A 232 5.90 28.29 21.17
N PRO A 233 6.92 28.73 20.41
CA PRO A 233 7.61 27.92 19.40
C PRO A 233 8.98 27.37 19.84
N HIS A 234 9.49 26.41 19.05
CA HIS A 234 10.84 25.83 19.03
C HIS A 234 11.27 24.94 20.21
N LEU A 235 11.34 23.64 19.94
CA LEU A 235 12.33 22.73 20.50
C LEU A 235 12.63 21.65 19.45
N LEU A 236 13.77 21.82 18.76
CA LEU A 236 14.45 20.72 18.09
C LEU A 236 14.86 19.74 19.18
N GLN A 237 14.28 18.55 19.18
CA GLN A 237 14.77 17.44 20.00
C GLN A 237 15.52 16.49 19.07
N GLU A 238 16.84 16.44 19.25
CA GLU A 238 17.72 15.43 18.69
C GLU A 238 17.19 14.04 19.06
N VAL A 239 16.86 13.22 18.06
CA VAL A 239 16.56 11.80 18.28
C VAL A 239 17.89 11.06 18.32
N GLN A 240 18.40 10.86 19.54
CA GLN A 240 19.55 10.03 19.83
C GLN A 240 19.16 8.55 19.60
N ILE A 241 19.69 7.93 18.53
CA ILE A 241 19.47 6.52 18.21
C ILE A 241 20.19 5.66 19.27
N ARG A 242 19.46 5.19 20.29
CA ARG A 242 19.94 4.13 21.18
C ARG A 242 19.90 2.80 20.43
N ARG A 243 21.08 2.24 20.12
CA ARG A 243 21.23 0.82 19.76
C ARG A 243 20.89 -0.02 20.99
N THR A 244 19.77 -0.72 20.98
CA THR A 244 19.50 -1.82 21.90
C THR A 244 19.46 -3.13 21.12
N ASN A 245 20.53 -3.92 21.24
CA ASN A 245 20.53 -5.33 20.87
C ASN A 245 19.58 -6.07 21.82
N ARG A 246 18.46 -6.58 21.30
CA ARG A 246 17.62 -7.59 21.96
C ARG A 246 17.59 -8.84 21.09
N PHE A 247 18.64 -9.65 21.18
CA PHE A 247 18.53 -11.09 20.92
C PHE A 247 18.61 -11.76 22.28
N GLY A 248 17.45 -12.08 22.85
CA GLY A 248 17.34 -13.03 23.96
C GLY A 248 17.10 -14.40 23.35
N ILE A 249 18.16 -15.18 23.18
CA ILE A 249 18.07 -16.62 22.94
C ILE A 249 19.05 -17.25 23.93
N GLU A 250 18.51 -17.93 24.93
CA GLU A 250 19.26 -18.83 25.80
C GLU A 250 19.79 -19.99 24.97
N TYR A 251 21.11 -20.14 24.91
CA TYR A 251 21.74 -21.42 24.63
C TYR A 251 22.46 -21.84 25.91
N ARG A 252 21.94 -22.90 26.53
CA ARG A 252 22.65 -23.72 27.50
C ARG A 252 23.53 -24.67 26.69
N SER A 253 24.84 -24.50 26.80
CA SER A 253 25.80 -25.56 26.47
C SER A 253 26.86 -25.54 27.56
N ASP A 254 26.95 -26.69 28.21
CA ASP A 254 27.78 -26.98 29.36
C ASP A 254 29.28 -26.76 29.10
N GLU A 255 29.99 -26.64 30.22
CA GLU A 255 31.43 -26.52 30.43
C GLU A 255 32.30 -27.29 29.42
N ILE A 256 33.42 -26.69 29.01
CA ILE A 256 34.77 -27.24 29.16
C ILE A 256 35.74 -26.05 29.24
N LEU A 257 36.33 -25.88 30.41
CA LEU A 257 37.58 -25.16 30.62
C LEU A 257 38.69 -25.89 29.88
N ASP A 258 39.49 -25.19 29.09
CA ASP A 258 40.92 -25.47 29.11
C ASP A 258 41.74 -24.19 28.94
N LYS A 259 42.55 -23.91 29.96
CA LYS A 259 43.59 -22.89 29.94
C LYS A 259 44.84 -23.61 29.46
N THR A 260 45.49 -23.08 28.44
CA THR A 260 46.88 -23.45 28.10
C THR A 260 47.78 -23.44 29.34
N ASN A 261 48.22 -24.62 29.74
CA ASN A 261 49.61 -24.96 30.06
C ASN A 261 49.81 -26.47 30.07
#